data_AF-A0AAV3Y4F6-F1
#
_entry.id   AF-A0AAV3Y4F6-F1
#
_cell.length_a   1.000
_cell.length_b   1.000
_cell.length_c   1.000
_cell.angle_alpha   90.00
_cell.angle_beta   90.00
_cell.angle_gamma   90.00
#
_symmetry.space_group_name_H-M   'P 1'
#
loop_
_entity.id
_entity.type
_entity.pdbx_description
1 polymer ?
#
loop_
_entity_poly.entity_id
_entity_poly.type
_entity_poly.pdbx_seq_one_letter_code
_entity_poly.pdbx_strand_id
1 'polypeptide(L)'
;MKDYANKEWEFQVGPCEGIDMGDHLWIARYILHRVAEEFGVVVTLDPKPMEGDWNGAGAHCNYSTVAMREKGGIKVIEEAIEKLSKHHVRHIKAYDPREGKDNERRLTGHHETSSIHDFSAGVANRGASIRIPRQVAEEGQGYLEDRRPSSNCDPYAVTEVLVRTTVLSE
;
A
#
# COMPACT_ATOMS: atom_id res chain seq x y z
N MET A 1 13.31 -27.58 16.47
CA MET A 1 12.39 -27.01 17.47
C MET A 1 11.32 -26.29 16.67
N LYS A 2 10.10 -26.86 16.63
CA LYS A 2 8.92 -26.29 15.96
C LYS A 2 8.34 -25.19 16.86
N ASP A 3 7.62 -24.24 16.23
CA ASP A 3 6.82 -23.14 16.81
C ASP A 3 7.43 -21.74 16.66
N TYR A 4 7.46 -21.23 15.43
CA TYR A 4 7.46 -19.79 15.17
C TYR A 4 6.15 -19.44 14.47
N ALA A 5 5.13 -19.07 15.24
CA ALA A 5 4.04 -18.30 14.67
C ALA A 5 4.64 -16.98 14.13
N ASN A 6 4.42 -16.67 12.85
CA ASN A 6 4.72 -15.34 12.30
C ASN A 6 4.07 -14.30 13.22
N LYS A 7 4.88 -13.52 13.93
CA LYS A 7 4.41 -12.46 14.84
C LYS A 7 4.08 -11.19 14.06
N GLU A 8 3.33 -11.35 12.98
CA GLU A 8 2.90 -10.29 12.06
C GLU A 8 1.38 -10.21 12.09
N TRP A 9 0.85 -9.00 12.14
CA TRP A 9 -0.57 -8.71 12.24
C TRP A 9 -0.92 -7.55 11.33
N GLU A 10 -2.17 -7.53 10.86
CA GLU A 10 -2.69 -6.46 10.01
C GLU A 10 -3.99 -5.92 10.61
N PHE A 11 -4.23 -4.62 10.45
CA PHE A 11 -5.52 -3.99 10.65
C PHE A 11 -5.79 -3.05 9.47
N GLN A 12 -7.05 -2.92 9.07
CA GLN A 12 -7.44 -2.02 7.98
C GLN A 12 -8.12 -0.77 8.55
N VAL A 13 -7.81 0.38 7.96
CA VAL A 13 -8.47 1.66 8.25
C VAL A 13 -9.13 2.13 6.96
N GLY A 14 -10.45 2.33 6.99
CA GLY A 14 -11.19 2.88 5.86
C GLY A 14 -12.55 2.21 5.60
N PRO A 15 -13.26 2.65 4.55
CA PRO A 15 -12.86 3.74 3.63
C PRO A 15 -12.88 5.12 4.32
N CYS A 16 -11.90 5.97 3.99
CA CYS A 16 -11.77 7.35 4.49
C CYS A 16 -11.71 8.33 3.31
N GLU A 17 -12.26 9.54 3.46
CA GLU A 17 -12.26 10.55 2.39
C GLU A 17 -11.10 11.54 2.58
N GLY A 18 -10.24 11.66 1.57
CA GLY A 18 -9.19 12.67 1.53
C GLY A 18 -8.25 12.62 2.75
N ILE A 19 -8.16 13.74 3.46
CA ILE A 19 -7.21 13.94 4.56
C ILE A 19 -7.48 13.02 5.76
N ASP A 20 -8.74 12.60 5.95
CA ASP A 20 -9.16 11.73 7.07
C ASP A 20 -8.38 10.40 7.08
N MET A 21 -7.93 9.94 5.92
CA MET A 21 -7.13 8.71 5.82
C MET A 21 -5.81 8.83 6.59
N GLY A 22 -5.13 9.97 6.47
CA GLY A 22 -3.90 10.23 7.20
C GLY A 22 -4.16 10.34 8.69
N ASP A 23 -5.18 11.12 9.07
CA ASP A 23 -5.57 11.34 10.46
C ASP A 23 -5.91 10.02 11.17
N HIS A 24 -6.77 9.21 10.56
CA HIS A 24 -7.21 7.95 11.15
C HIS A 24 -6.07 6.93 11.27
N LEU A 25 -5.22 6.79 10.26
CA LEU A 25 -4.12 5.81 10.33
C LEU A 25 -3.05 6.21 11.36
N TRP A 26 -2.73 7.51 11.45
CA TRP A 26 -1.78 7.98 12.47
C TRP A 26 -2.31 7.79 13.89
N ILE A 27 -3.59 8.10 14.14
CA ILE A 27 -4.21 7.84 15.44
C ILE A 27 -4.32 6.34 15.74
N ALA A 28 -4.62 5.51 14.75
CA ALA A 28 -4.63 4.05 14.91
C ALA A 28 -3.24 3.51 15.29
N ARG A 29 -2.17 3.97 14.63
CA ARG A 29 -0.78 3.63 14.98
C ARG A 29 -0.40 4.10 16.39
N TYR A 30 -0.83 5.30 16.77
CA TYR A 30 -0.63 5.79 18.14
C TYR A 30 -1.28 4.85 19.16
N ILE A 31 -2.56 4.48 18.97
CA ILE A 31 -3.28 3.56 19.85
C ILE A 31 -2.58 2.20 19.91
N LEU A 32 -2.14 1.66 18.77
CA LEU A 32 -1.39 0.41 18.71
C LEU A 32 -0.14 0.45 19.60
N HIS A 33 0.63 1.54 19.55
CA HIS A 33 1.80 1.70 20.41
C HIS A 33 1.43 1.89 21.89
N ARG A 34 0.34 2.59 22.21
CA ARG A 34 -0.15 2.73 23.60
C ARG A 34 -0.55 1.38 24.20
N VAL A 35 -1.28 0.55 23.45
CA VAL A 35 -1.65 -0.80 23.87
C VAL A 35 -0.41 -1.68 24.03
N ALA A 36 0.52 -1.64 23.06
CA ALA A 36 1.77 -2.39 23.14
C ALA A 36 2.60 -2.05 24.40
N GLU A 37 2.65 -0.77 24.77
CA GLU A 37 3.29 -0.31 26.01
C GLU A 37 2.67 -0.93 27.26
N GLU A 38 1.33 -1.00 27.36
CA GLU A 38 0.63 -1.62 28.50
C GLU A 38 0.94 -3.11 28.65
N PHE A 39 1.15 -3.81 27.53
CA PHE A 39 1.51 -5.22 27.52
C PHE A 39 3.02 -5.48 27.57
N GLY A 40 3.86 -4.43 27.63
CA GLY A 40 5.32 -4.56 27.67
C GLY A 40 5.93 -5.16 26.40
N VAL A 41 5.29 -4.96 25.24
CA VAL A 41 5.76 -5.45 23.94
C VAL A 41 6.13 -4.29 23.02
N VAL A 42 7.01 -4.55 22.05
CA VAL A 42 7.43 -3.55 21.05
C VAL A 42 6.75 -3.84 19.72
N VAL A 43 6.19 -2.79 19.11
CA VAL A 43 5.68 -2.81 17.74
C VAL A 43 6.72 -2.16 16.83
N THR A 44 7.01 -2.81 15.71
CA THR A 44 7.83 -2.25 14.64
C THR A 44 6.98 -2.07 13.39
N LEU A 45 7.18 -0.94 12.70
CA LEU A 45 6.64 -0.69 11.37
C LEU A 45 7.71 -0.87 10.28
N ASP A 46 8.89 -1.40 10.62
CA ASP A 46 9.94 -1.69 9.65
C ASP A 46 9.43 -2.65 8.56
N PRO A 47 9.65 -2.37 7.27
CA PRO A 47 9.11 -3.19 6.17
C PRO A 47 9.77 -4.56 6.02
N LYS A 48 10.92 -4.78 6.65
CA LYS A 48 11.63 -6.06 6.63
C LYS A 48 12.34 -6.26 7.98
N PRO A 49 11.59 -6.55 9.05
CA PRO A 49 12.14 -6.60 10.40
C PRO A 49 13.03 -7.83 10.62
N MET A 50 12.84 -8.88 9.82
CA MET A 50 13.64 -10.10 9.82
C MET A 50 14.24 -10.32 8.42
N GLU A 51 15.55 -10.55 8.35
CA GLU A 51 16.24 -10.92 7.11
C GLU A 51 15.94 -12.38 6.71
N GLY A 52 16.11 -12.70 5.42
CA GLY A 52 15.92 -14.04 4.88
C GLY A 52 14.48 -14.33 4.46
N ASP A 53 14.10 -15.62 4.57
CA ASP A 53 12.83 -16.22 4.10
C ASP A 53 11.66 -15.94 5.06
N TRP A 54 11.48 -14.67 5.39
CA TRP A 54 10.35 -14.16 6.16
C TRP A 54 9.62 -13.11 5.34
N ASN A 55 8.32 -12.99 5.51
CA ASN A 55 7.56 -11.92 4.85
C ASN A 55 8.05 -10.54 5.31
N GLY A 56 7.86 -9.55 4.44
CA GLY A 56 8.00 -8.15 4.82
C GLY A 56 6.63 -7.50 5.02
N ALA A 57 6.59 -6.42 5.78
CA ALA A 57 5.37 -5.70 6.10
C ALA A 57 5.12 -4.55 5.11
N GLY A 58 3.91 -4.47 4.56
CA GLY A 58 3.47 -3.40 3.66
C GLY A 58 2.34 -2.57 4.26
N ALA A 59 2.01 -1.46 3.60
CA ALA A 59 0.82 -0.67 3.89
C ALA A 59 -0.01 -0.51 2.60
N HIS A 60 -0.63 -1.60 2.13
CA HIS A 60 -1.40 -1.57 0.89
C HIS A 60 -2.48 -0.47 0.94
N CYS A 61 -2.55 0.34 -0.11
CA CYS A 61 -3.47 1.47 -0.19
C CYS A 61 -4.56 1.19 -1.23
N ASN A 62 -5.80 1.03 -0.76
CA ASN A 62 -6.96 0.96 -1.64
C ASN A 62 -7.41 2.37 -1.99
N TYR A 63 -7.58 2.65 -3.29
CA TYR A 63 -7.86 3.98 -3.80
C TYR A 63 -9.00 3.97 -4.84
N SER A 64 -9.94 4.92 -4.69
CA SER A 64 -10.96 5.17 -5.71
C SER A 64 -11.41 6.64 -5.72
N THR A 65 -11.76 7.13 -6.91
CA THR A 65 -12.51 8.38 -7.09
C THR A 65 -14.00 8.07 -7.28
N VAL A 66 -14.85 9.10 -7.27
CA VAL A 66 -16.28 8.95 -7.59
C VAL A 66 -16.47 8.23 -8.94
N ALA A 67 -15.77 8.69 -9.99
CA ALA A 67 -15.87 8.12 -11.33
C ALA A 67 -15.39 6.65 -11.40
N MET A 68 -14.43 6.23 -10.57
CA MET A 68 -14.01 4.82 -10.49
C MET A 68 -15.10 3.92 -9.91
N ARG A 69 -15.93 4.45 -9.00
CA ARG A 69 -17.01 3.70 -8.31
C ARG A 69 -18.31 3.63 -9.13
N GLU A 70 -18.45 4.45 -10.15
CA GLU A 70 -19.61 4.46 -11.04
C GLU A 70 -19.52 3.41 -12.16
N LYS A 71 -20.66 3.13 -12.80
CA LYS A 71 -20.77 2.08 -13.84
C LYS A 71 -19.81 2.36 -15.00
N GLY A 72 -18.94 1.40 -15.29
CA GLY A 72 -17.89 1.55 -16.30
C GLY A 72 -16.61 2.22 -15.78
N GLY A 73 -16.53 2.48 -14.48
CA GLY A 73 -15.39 3.08 -13.79
C GLY A 73 -14.09 2.29 -13.88
N ILE A 74 -14.14 1.02 -14.30
CA ILE A 74 -12.93 0.23 -14.63
C ILE A 74 -12.03 0.94 -15.64
N LYS A 75 -12.59 1.69 -16.60
CA LYS A 75 -11.79 2.48 -17.55
C LYS A 75 -11.01 3.59 -16.85
N VAL A 76 -11.63 4.25 -15.87
CA VAL A 76 -10.98 5.29 -15.06
C VAL A 76 -9.89 4.69 -14.18
N ILE A 77 -10.10 3.46 -13.68
CA ILE A 77 -9.07 2.70 -12.95
C ILE A 77 -7.87 2.40 -13.86
N GLU A 78 -8.11 1.90 -15.08
CA GLU A 78 -7.06 1.61 -16.07
C GLU A 78 -6.28 2.87 -16.46
N GLU A 79 -6.98 3.99 -16.68
CA GLU A 79 -6.35 5.29 -16.94
C GLU A 79 -5.48 5.77 -15.78
N ALA A 80 -5.95 5.61 -14.53
CA ALA A 80 -5.15 5.94 -13.36
C ALA A 80 -3.90 5.06 -13.22
N ILE A 81 -4.02 3.76 -13.50
CA ILE A 81 -2.88 2.82 -13.50
C ILE A 81 -1.83 3.23 -14.55
N GLU A 82 -2.28 3.65 -15.74
CA GLU A 82 -1.39 4.14 -16.79
C GLU A 82 -0.68 5.45 -16.44
N LYS A 83 -1.29 6.33 -15.62
CA LYS A 83 -0.58 7.48 -15.04
C LYS A 83 0.43 7.01 -14.00
N LEU A 84 0.05 6.11 -13.10
CA LEU A 84 0.94 5.60 -12.04
C LEU A 84 2.19 4.89 -12.61
N SER A 85 2.06 4.21 -13.76
CA SER A 85 3.18 3.52 -14.42
C SER A 85 4.29 4.49 -14.83
N LYS A 86 3.93 5.70 -15.28
CA LYS A 86 4.86 6.76 -15.72
C LYS A 86 5.58 7.45 -14.59
N HIS A 87 5.07 7.34 -13.36
CA HIS A 87 5.61 8.02 -12.18
C HIS A 87 6.10 7.04 -11.10
N HIS A 88 6.41 5.79 -11.45
CA HIS A 88 6.78 4.75 -10.48
C HIS A 88 7.85 5.20 -9.46
N VAL A 89 8.96 5.79 -9.93
CA VAL A 89 10.06 6.25 -9.07
C VAL A 89 9.62 7.35 -8.09
N ARG A 90 8.77 8.28 -8.53
CA ARG A 90 8.21 9.33 -7.66
C ARG A 90 7.40 8.72 -6.51
N HIS A 91 6.60 7.71 -6.82
CA HIS A 91 5.81 7.00 -5.82
C HIS A 91 6.70 6.22 -4.85
N ILE A 92 7.69 5.46 -5.34
CA ILE A 92 8.63 4.73 -4.47
C ILE A 92 9.31 5.67 -3.45
N LYS A 93 9.73 6.87 -3.88
CA LYS A 93 10.32 7.87 -2.98
C LYS A 93 9.35 8.41 -1.92
N ALA A 94 8.06 8.47 -2.22
CA ALA A 94 7.04 8.90 -1.26
C ALA A 94 6.57 7.76 -0.34
N TYR A 95 6.92 6.51 -0.65
CA TYR A 95 6.34 5.31 -0.05
C TYR A 95 7.10 4.76 1.14
N ASP A 96 8.18 5.42 1.55
CA ASP A 96 8.80 5.29 2.87
C ASP A 96 9.56 6.59 3.24
N PRO A 97 9.86 6.83 4.54
CA PRO A 97 10.55 8.04 4.99
C PRO A 97 12.00 8.19 4.52
N ARG A 98 12.57 7.17 3.86
CA ARG A 98 13.96 7.14 3.38
C ARG A 98 14.03 7.02 1.86
N GLU A 99 13.01 7.52 1.18
CA GLU A 99 12.96 7.67 -0.28
C GLU A 99 13.20 6.37 -1.07
N GLY A 100 12.68 5.25 -0.59
CA GLY A 100 12.78 3.94 -1.25
C GLY A 100 13.74 2.98 -0.54
N LYS A 101 14.68 3.50 0.25
CA LYS A 101 15.77 2.69 0.83
C LYS A 101 15.28 1.64 1.81
N ASP A 102 14.23 1.95 2.58
CA ASP A 102 13.66 0.94 3.48
C ASP A 102 12.91 -0.13 2.68
N ASN A 103 12.20 0.29 1.64
CA ASN A 103 11.38 -0.56 0.81
C ASN A 103 12.20 -1.48 -0.12
N GLU A 104 13.45 -1.13 -0.46
CA GLU A 104 14.39 -2.00 -1.20
C GLU A 104 14.56 -3.37 -0.54
N ARG A 105 14.51 -3.43 0.81
CA ARG A 105 14.61 -4.68 1.56
C ARG A 105 13.37 -5.57 1.46
N ARG A 106 12.22 -4.99 1.06
CA ARG A 106 10.92 -5.66 0.99
C ARG A 106 10.51 -5.99 -0.44
N LEU A 107 10.60 -5.02 -1.36
CA LEU A 107 10.13 -5.11 -2.74
C LEU A 107 11.17 -5.80 -3.65
N THR A 108 11.36 -7.10 -3.43
CA THR A 108 12.38 -7.90 -4.14
C THR A 108 11.80 -8.74 -5.29
N GLY A 109 10.48 -8.75 -5.48
CA GLY A 109 9.80 -9.66 -6.41
C GLY A 109 9.50 -11.04 -5.82
N HIS A 110 9.97 -11.33 -4.61
CA HIS A 110 9.68 -12.54 -3.86
C HIS A 110 8.60 -12.28 -2.78
N HIS A 111 8.04 -13.34 -2.20
CA HIS A 111 7.07 -13.26 -1.08
C HIS A 111 5.84 -12.37 -1.36
N GLU A 112 5.20 -12.53 -2.52
CA GLU A 112 4.01 -11.76 -2.91
C GLU A 112 4.23 -10.23 -3.00
N THR A 113 5.45 -9.80 -3.28
CA THR A 113 5.80 -8.40 -3.56
C THR A 113 6.23 -8.20 -5.01
N SER A 114 6.11 -6.97 -5.53
CA SER A 114 6.71 -6.60 -6.81
C SER A 114 8.21 -6.26 -6.63
N SER A 115 8.95 -6.22 -7.74
CA SER A 115 10.25 -5.55 -7.81
C SER A 115 10.08 -4.06 -7.47
N ILE A 116 11.07 -3.46 -6.83
CA ILE A 116 11.12 -2.00 -6.59
C ILE A 116 11.48 -1.20 -7.84
N HIS A 117 12.03 -1.86 -8.88
CA HIS A 117 12.46 -1.20 -10.10
C HIS A 117 11.41 -1.27 -11.21
N ASP A 118 10.55 -2.29 -11.17
CA ASP A 118 9.60 -2.58 -12.25
C ASP A 118 8.17 -2.33 -11.80
N PHE A 119 7.46 -1.48 -12.54
CA PHE A 119 6.03 -1.31 -12.36
C PHE A 119 5.25 -2.42 -13.06
N SER A 120 4.24 -2.96 -12.39
CA SER A 120 3.33 -3.94 -12.96
C SER A 120 1.91 -3.77 -12.42
N ALA A 121 0.92 -4.14 -13.23
CA ALA A 121 -0.49 -4.16 -12.83
C ALA A 121 -1.18 -5.44 -13.30
N GLY A 122 -2.17 -5.92 -12.55
CA GLY A 122 -2.93 -7.09 -12.97
C GLY A 122 -4.17 -7.40 -12.13
N VAL A 123 -5.13 -8.08 -12.75
CA VAL A 123 -6.34 -8.55 -12.07
C VAL A 123 -5.98 -9.71 -11.13
N ALA A 124 -6.34 -9.56 -9.85
CA ALA A 124 -6.07 -10.53 -8.79
C ALA A 124 -4.58 -10.94 -8.63
N ASN A 125 -3.64 -10.21 -9.24
CA ASN A 125 -2.23 -10.52 -9.17
C ASN A 125 -1.62 -9.93 -7.90
N ARG A 126 -1.26 -10.80 -6.94
CA ARG A 126 -0.64 -10.39 -5.69
C ARG A 126 0.82 -9.98 -5.83
N GLY A 127 1.53 -10.44 -6.87
CA GLY A 127 2.91 -10.03 -7.15
C GLY A 127 3.04 -8.73 -7.93
N ALA A 128 1.92 -8.12 -8.35
CA ALA A 128 1.94 -6.87 -9.09
C ALA A 128 2.13 -5.65 -8.17
N SER A 129 2.63 -4.55 -8.72
CA SER A 129 2.69 -3.27 -8.01
C SER A 129 1.29 -2.73 -7.71
N ILE A 130 0.40 -2.76 -8.72
CA ILE A 130 -1.02 -2.44 -8.58
C ILE A 130 -1.86 -3.68 -8.82
N ARG A 131 -2.77 -3.98 -7.90
CA ARG A 131 -3.75 -5.06 -8.06
C ARG A 131 -5.14 -4.47 -8.30
N ILE A 132 -5.82 -4.98 -9.33
CA ILE A 132 -7.26 -4.79 -9.50
C ILE A 132 -7.93 -6.00 -8.83
N PRO A 133 -8.76 -5.82 -7.78
CA PRO A 133 -9.49 -6.93 -7.18
C PRO A 133 -10.36 -7.67 -8.20
N ARG A 134 -10.52 -8.98 -8.06
CA ARG A 134 -11.32 -9.78 -9.00
C ARG A 134 -12.76 -9.25 -9.12
N GLN A 135 -13.38 -8.92 -7.99
CA GLN A 135 -14.72 -8.35 -7.95
C GLN A 135 -14.83 -7.03 -8.74
N VAL A 136 -13.83 -6.15 -8.63
CA VAL A 136 -13.79 -4.88 -9.37
C VAL A 136 -13.73 -5.12 -10.89
N ALA A 137 -12.95 -6.12 -11.32
CA ALA A 137 -12.88 -6.51 -12.73
C ALA A 137 -14.19 -7.14 -13.24
N GLU A 138 -14.88 -7.92 -12.41
CA GLU A 138 -16.16 -8.55 -12.75
C GLU A 138 -17.31 -7.52 -12.79
N GLU A 139 -17.36 -6.59 -11.84
CA GLU A 139 -18.40 -5.55 -11.76
C GLU A 139 -18.14 -4.36 -12.69
N GLY A 140 -16.89 -4.17 -13.15
CA GLY A 140 -16.50 -3.08 -14.04
C GLY A 140 -16.44 -1.71 -13.36
N GLN A 141 -16.35 -1.67 -12.03
CA GLN A 141 -16.28 -0.46 -11.19
C GLN A 141 -15.71 -0.80 -9.80
N GLY A 142 -15.18 0.19 -9.08
CA GLY A 142 -14.71 0.03 -7.71
C GLY A 142 -13.42 0.80 -7.39
N TYR A 143 -12.35 0.06 -7.06
CA TYR A 143 -11.08 0.61 -6.58
C TYR A 143 -9.87 -0.17 -7.10
N LEU A 144 -8.69 0.44 -7.04
CA LEU A 144 -7.39 -0.24 -7.20
C LEU A 144 -6.70 -0.41 -5.85
N GLU A 145 -5.80 -1.39 -5.74
CA GLU A 145 -4.92 -1.58 -4.59
C GLU A 145 -3.47 -1.29 -5.01
N ASP A 146 -2.86 -0.25 -4.45
CA ASP A 146 -1.42 -0.02 -4.55
C ASP A 146 -0.67 -0.78 -3.45
N ARG A 147 0.14 -1.76 -3.85
CA ARG A 147 0.82 -2.70 -2.94
C ARG A 147 2.25 -2.27 -2.61
N ARG A 148 2.70 -1.15 -3.20
CA ARG A 148 4.06 -0.64 -3.06
C ARG A 148 4.33 0.14 -1.76
N PRO A 149 3.39 0.77 -1.04
CA PRO A 149 3.73 1.48 0.17
C PRO A 149 4.34 0.57 1.25
N SER A 150 5.40 1.06 1.89
CA SER A 150 6.05 0.40 3.03
C SER A 150 5.18 0.48 4.28
N SER A 151 5.27 -0.47 5.20
CA SER A 151 4.55 -0.42 6.49
C SER A 151 4.85 0.84 7.32
N ASN A 152 6.04 1.45 7.16
CA ASN A 152 6.45 2.69 7.82
C ASN A 152 6.12 3.97 7.02
N CYS A 153 5.38 3.89 5.91
CA CYS A 153 5.05 5.06 5.10
C CYS A 153 4.27 6.12 5.91
N ASP A 154 4.44 7.38 5.55
CA ASP A 154 3.53 8.44 5.99
C ASP A 154 2.26 8.39 5.11
N PRO A 155 1.07 8.11 5.66
CA PRO A 155 -0.17 8.09 4.89
C PRO A 155 -0.49 9.44 4.22
N TYR A 156 -0.04 10.57 4.76
CA TYR A 156 -0.24 11.87 4.10
C TYR A 156 0.55 11.93 2.79
N ALA A 157 1.82 11.49 2.79
CA ALA A 157 2.65 11.45 1.58
C ALA A 157 2.12 10.48 0.52
N VAL A 158 1.65 9.29 0.96
CA VAL A 158 1.07 8.27 0.07
C VAL A 158 -0.21 8.78 -0.60
N THR A 159 -1.13 9.35 0.18
CA THR A 159 -2.41 9.85 -0.35
C THR A 159 -2.20 11.07 -1.25
N GLU A 160 -1.30 11.99 -0.88
CA GLU A 160 -0.96 13.15 -1.70
C GLU A 160 -0.42 12.73 -3.08
N VAL A 161 0.57 11.83 -3.14
CA VAL A 161 1.19 11.45 -4.43
C VAL A 161 0.20 10.71 -5.34
N LEU A 162 -0.70 9.90 -4.77
CA LEU A 162 -1.79 9.27 -5.52
C LEU A 162 -2.71 10.30 -6.17
N VAL A 163 -3.14 11.31 -5.40
CA VAL A 163 -4.02 12.38 -5.92
C VAL A 163 -3.32 13.22 -6.97
N ARG A 164 -2.06 13.61 -6.72
CA ARG A 164 -1.27 14.40 -7.69
C ARG A 164 -1.15 13.70 -9.04
N THR A 165 -0.80 12.42 -9.04
CA THR A 165 -0.61 11.68 -10.29
C THR A 165 -1.93 11.30 -10.96
N THR A 166 -2.93 10.86 -10.20
CA THR A 166 -4.16 10.32 -10.82
C THR A 166 -5.20 11.41 -11.16
N VAL A 167 -5.29 12.47 -10.35
CA VAL A 167 -6.30 13.54 -10.48
C VAL A 167 -5.68 14.80 -11.10
N LEU A 168 -4.56 15.28 -10.57
CA LEU A 168 -3.93 16.52 -11.06
C LEU A 168 -3.06 16.29 -12.31
N SER A 169 -2.74 15.03 -12.61
CA SER A 169 -1.90 14.61 -13.75
C SER A 169 -0.49 15.21 -13.70
N GLU A 170 0.08 15.28 -12.50
CA GLU A 170 1.49 15.65 -12.22
C GLU A 170 2.45 14.46 -12.18
#